data_AF-A0A183LBT7-F1
#
_entry.id   AF-A0A183LBT7-F1
#
_cell.length_a   1.000
_cell.length_b   1.000
_cell.length_c   1.000
_cell.angle_alpha   90.00
_cell.angle_beta   90.00
_cell.angle_gamma   90.00
#
_symmetry.space_group_name_H-M   'P 1'
#
loop_
_entity.id
_entity.type
_entity.pdbx_description
1 polymer ?
#
loop_
_entity_poly.entity_id
_entity_poly.type
_entity_poly.pdbx_seq_one_letter_code
_entity_poly.pdbx_strand_id
1 'polypeptide(L)'
;MEIFSQLKSSEDRNVVRVLNKYLKYSVRLGQAEGTVEFLNICVQTNIYPKFHVKSLRRSGVRPNLKALKRYASSQIEAQKSCIAEIQKNIDERFYAVEGLPELLKDQFLNYVTHVSDANKVKRRTSLLESLTEKASEIRFSSIKKQQLYKDSQTMLTSPESMSTICQLTADLCIER
;
A
#
# COMPACT_ATOMS: atom_id res chain seq x y z
N MET A 1 -4.70 21.11 11.02
CA MET A 1 -6.16 21.01 10.76
C MET A 1 -6.72 22.27 10.07
N GLU A 2 -5.87 23.14 9.50
CA GLU A 2 -6.27 24.46 9.00
C GLU A 2 -7.13 24.41 7.73
N ILE A 3 -6.87 23.48 6.81
CA ILE A 3 -7.59 23.42 5.53
C ILE A 3 -9.09 23.15 5.67
N PHE A 4 -9.49 22.28 6.61
CA PHE A 4 -10.92 22.02 6.83
C PHE A 4 -11.62 23.16 7.58
N SER A 5 -10.88 23.96 8.34
CA SER A 5 -11.43 25.20 8.91
C SER A 5 -11.67 26.22 7.82
N GLN A 6 -10.72 26.37 6.88
CA GLN A 6 -10.86 27.25 5.71
C GLN A 6 -12.03 26.80 4.81
N LEU A 7 -12.09 25.51 4.46
CA LEU A 7 -13.19 24.95 3.65
C LEU A 7 -14.56 25.12 4.32
N LYS A 8 -14.65 24.97 5.65
CA LYS A 8 -15.91 25.21 6.38
C LYS A 8 -16.33 26.68 6.41
N SER A 9 -15.39 27.60 6.27
CA SER A 9 -15.67 29.04 6.22
C SER A 9 -15.98 29.56 4.82
N SER A 10 -15.45 28.91 3.77
CA SER A 10 -15.57 29.38 2.39
C SER A 10 -16.62 28.64 1.56
N GLU A 11 -16.94 27.39 1.88
CA GLU A 11 -17.78 26.52 1.05
C GLU A 11 -19.10 26.10 1.71
N ASP A 12 -20.07 25.69 0.88
CA ASP A 12 -21.31 25.06 1.36
C ASP A 12 -20.99 23.75 2.13
N ARG A 13 -21.71 23.54 3.22
CA ARG A 13 -21.70 22.34 4.05
C ARG A 13 -21.83 21.06 3.21
N ASN A 14 -22.61 21.09 2.13
CA ASN A 14 -22.74 19.95 1.23
C ASN A 14 -21.44 19.62 0.50
N VAL A 15 -20.73 20.62 -0.02
CA VAL A 15 -19.44 20.47 -0.69
C VAL A 15 -18.40 19.93 0.30
N VAL A 16 -18.32 20.52 1.50
CA VAL A 16 -17.41 20.05 2.56
C VAL A 16 -17.67 18.58 2.94
N ARG A 17 -18.93 18.14 2.94
CA ARG A 17 -19.29 16.73 3.19
C ARG A 17 -18.79 15.81 2.08
N VAL A 18 -18.86 16.24 0.81
CA VAL A 18 -18.34 15.46 -0.33
C VAL A 18 -16.82 15.39 -0.29
N LEU A 19 -16.14 16.51 -0.02
CA LEU A 19 -14.68 16.56 0.13
C LEU A 19 -14.17 15.66 1.27
N ASN A 20 -14.89 15.61 2.39
CA ASN A 20 -14.57 14.66 3.47
C ASN A 20 -14.71 13.20 3.03
N LYS A 21 -15.73 12.89 2.21
CA LYS A 21 -15.86 11.55 1.62
C LYS A 21 -14.70 11.27 0.66
N TYR A 22 -14.34 12.22 -0.20
CA TYR A 22 -13.19 12.12 -1.10
C TYR A 22 -11.92 11.73 -0.33
N LEU A 23 -11.55 12.52 0.69
CA LEU A 23 -10.42 12.23 1.58
C LEU A 23 -10.50 10.82 2.19
N LYS A 24 -11.68 10.42 2.69
CA LYS A 24 -11.88 9.09 3.27
C LYS A 24 -11.59 7.98 2.26
N TYR A 25 -12.02 8.11 1.01
CA TYR A 25 -11.72 7.12 -0.02
C TYR A 25 -10.25 7.13 -0.42
N SER A 26 -9.61 8.30 -0.52
CA SER A 26 -8.16 8.40 -0.76
C SER A 26 -7.35 7.71 0.34
N VAL A 27 -7.70 7.92 1.61
CA VAL A 27 -7.06 7.20 2.73
C VAL A 27 -7.21 5.68 2.59
N ARG A 28 -8.42 5.21 2.23
CA ARG A 28 -8.68 3.79 2.02
C ARG A 28 -7.89 3.24 0.82
N LEU A 29 -7.72 4.03 -0.24
CA LEU A 29 -6.89 3.68 -1.39
C LEU A 29 -5.44 3.47 -0.95
N GLY A 30 -4.84 4.43 -0.24
CA GLY A 30 -3.48 4.29 0.28
C GLY A 30 -3.30 3.05 1.16
N GLN A 31 -4.24 2.74 2.05
CA GLN A 31 -4.20 1.51 2.87
C GLN A 31 -4.32 0.22 2.04
N ALA A 32 -5.15 0.24 0.99
CA ALA A 32 -5.33 -0.88 0.09
C ALA A 32 -4.05 -1.16 -0.70
N GLU A 33 -3.43 -0.11 -1.26
CA GLU A 33 -2.14 -0.20 -1.94
C GLU A 33 -1.04 -0.72 -1.03
N GLY A 34 -0.93 -0.17 0.19
CA GLY A 34 0.04 -0.64 1.18
C GLY A 34 -0.14 -2.12 1.55
N THR A 35 -1.38 -2.63 1.48
CA THR A 35 -1.66 -4.06 1.67
C THR A 35 -1.23 -4.88 0.45
N VAL A 36 -1.46 -4.41 -0.77
CA VAL A 36 -0.98 -5.06 -2.00
C VAL A 36 0.55 -5.15 -2.01
N GLU A 37 1.24 -4.05 -1.68
CA GLU A 37 2.70 -4.02 -1.59
C GLU A 37 3.23 -5.03 -0.58
N PHE A 38 2.62 -5.08 0.61
CA PHE A 38 2.97 -6.08 1.62
C PHE A 38 2.78 -7.52 1.10
N LEU A 39 1.66 -7.82 0.47
CA LEU A 39 1.40 -9.16 -0.06
C LEU A 39 2.38 -9.55 -1.17
N ASN A 40 2.76 -8.60 -2.04
CA ASN A 40 3.79 -8.81 -3.04
C ASN A 40 5.14 -9.15 -2.41
N ILE A 41 5.54 -8.45 -1.33
CA ILE A 41 6.74 -8.79 -0.55
C ILE A 41 6.65 -10.23 -0.03
N CYS A 42 5.52 -10.66 0.52
CA CYS A 42 5.34 -12.03 1.00
C CYS A 42 5.50 -13.07 -0.13
N VAL A 43 4.94 -12.80 -1.31
CA VAL A 43 5.00 -13.68 -2.48
C VAL A 43 6.42 -13.79 -3.03
N GLN A 44 7.15 -12.67 -3.08
CA GLN A 44 8.54 -12.61 -3.56
C GLN A 44 9.51 -13.27 -2.58
N THR A 45 9.37 -12.99 -1.28
CA THR A 45 10.28 -13.49 -0.24
C THR A 45 9.93 -14.89 0.27
N ASN A 46 8.74 -15.42 -0.08
CA ASN A 46 8.17 -16.64 0.48
C ASN A 46 8.01 -16.61 2.02
N ILE A 47 7.94 -15.42 2.61
CA ILE A 47 7.72 -15.22 4.05
C ILE A 47 6.30 -14.73 4.25
N TYR A 48 5.51 -15.48 5.03
CA TYR A 48 4.09 -15.19 5.24
C TYR A 48 3.77 -14.97 6.72
N PRO A 49 2.83 -14.07 7.03
CA PRO A 49 2.42 -13.84 8.40
C PRO A 49 1.60 -15.02 8.94
N LYS A 50 1.62 -15.20 10.28
CA LYS A 50 0.90 -16.28 10.96
C LYS A 50 -0.59 -16.29 10.68
N PHE A 51 -1.20 -15.13 10.45
CA PHE A 51 -2.63 -15.06 10.16
C PHE A 51 -2.98 -15.70 8.81
N HIS A 52 -2.11 -15.70 7.80
CA HIS A 52 -2.34 -16.44 6.55
C HIS A 52 -2.43 -17.95 6.79
N VAL A 53 -1.53 -18.47 7.61
CA VAL A 53 -1.53 -19.90 7.99
C VAL A 53 -2.82 -20.24 8.73
N LYS A 54 -3.23 -19.38 9.68
CA LYS A 54 -4.50 -19.57 10.40
C LYS A 54 -5.70 -19.54 9.47
N SER A 55 -5.74 -18.63 8.49
CA SER A 55 -6.81 -18.57 7.49
C SER A 55 -6.89 -19.85 6.66
N LEU A 56 -5.76 -20.37 6.16
CA LEU A 56 -5.74 -21.63 5.42
C LEU A 56 -6.24 -22.81 6.27
N ARG A 57 -5.83 -22.89 7.54
CA ARG A 57 -6.32 -23.96 8.45
C ARG A 57 -7.83 -23.87 8.66
N ARG A 58 -8.37 -22.65 8.82
CA ARG A 58 -9.82 -22.42 8.98
C ARG A 58 -10.60 -22.82 7.73
N SER A 59 -10.01 -22.70 6.55
CA SER A 59 -10.62 -23.14 5.30
C SER A 59 -10.36 -24.62 4.95
N GLY A 60 -9.82 -25.41 5.89
CA GLY A 60 -9.52 -26.84 5.68
C GLY A 60 -8.33 -27.11 4.76
N VAL A 61 -7.57 -26.08 4.37
CA VAL A 61 -6.41 -26.23 3.49
C VAL A 61 -5.16 -26.45 4.34
N ARG A 62 -4.44 -27.56 4.09
CA ARG A 62 -3.14 -27.80 4.73
C ARG A 62 -2.15 -26.70 4.33
N PRO A 63 -1.64 -25.89 5.29
CA PRO A 63 -0.69 -24.85 4.97
C PRO A 63 0.61 -25.46 4.43
N ASN A 64 0.98 -25.04 3.24
CA ASN A 64 2.26 -25.30 2.61
C ASN A 64 2.63 -24.08 1.76
N LEU A 65 3.87 -24.01 1.26
CA LEU A 65 4.34 -22.85 0.53
C LEU A 65 3.47 -22.53 -0.70
N LYS A 66 3.07 -23.55 -1.48
CA LYS A 66 2.21 -23.38 -2.67
C LYS A 66 0.84 -22.82 -2.29
N ALA A 67 0.23 -23.33 -1.22
CA ALA A 67 -1.06 -22.86 -0.73
C ALA A 67 -0.98 -21.42 -0.19
N LEU A 68 0.09 -21.07 0.52
CA LEU A 68 0.33 -19.71 1.04
C LEU A 68 0.55 -18.70 -0.09
N LYS A 69 1.36 -19.06 -1.09
CA LYS A 69 1.59 -18.23 -2.27
C LYS A 69 0.29 -18.01 -3.04
N ARG A 70 -0.46 -19.08 -3.31
CA ARG A 70 -1.77 -18.99 -3.99
C ARG A 70 -2.74 -18.12 -3.19
N TYR A 71 -2.80 -18.27 -1.88
CA TYR A 71 -3.65 -17.47 -1.02
C TYR A 71 -3.27 -15.98 -1.07
N ALA A 72 -1.99 -15.65 -0.94
CA ALA A 72 -1.52 -14.27 -1.04
C ALA A 72 -1.78 -13.67 -2.44
N SER A 73 -1.52 -14.40 -3.52
CA SER A 73 -1.85 -13.97 -4.88
C SER A 73 -3.35 -13.74 -5.07
N SER A 74 -4.20 -14.62 -4.54
CA SER A 74 -5.65 -14.43 -4.59
C SER A 74 -6.09 -13.18 -3.83
N GLN A 75 -5.47 -12.89 -2.69
CA GLN A 75 -5.75 -11.67 -1.92
C GLN A 75 -5.26 -10.42 -2.65
N ILE A 76 -4.14 -10.48 -3.38
CA ILE A 76 -3.68 -9.38 -4.24
C ILE A 76 -4.73 -9.06 -5.29
N GLU A 77 -5.25 -10.06 -6.01
CA GLU A 77 -6.25 -9.85 -7.04
C GLU A 77 -7.57 -9.31 -6.46
N ALA A 78 -8.03 -9.84 -5.32
CA ALA A 78 -9.19 -9.29 -4.62
C ALA A 78 -8.97 -7.83 -4.21
N GLN A 79 -7.77 -7.50 -3.72
CA GLN A 79 -7.44 -6.14 -3.30
C GLN A 79 -7.31 -5.17 -4.48
N LYS A 80 -6.79 -5.61 -5.64
CA LYS A 80 -6.79 -4.81 -6.88
C LYS A 80 -8.20 -4.49 -7.36
N SER A 81 -9.12 -5.46 -7.28
CA SER A 81 -10.53 -5.21 -7.59
C SER A 81 -11.15 -4.17 -6.63
N CYS A 82 -10.86 -4.28 -5.33
CA CYS A 82 -11.27 -3.29 -4.33
C CYS A 82 -10.66 -1.89 -4.59
N ILE A 83 -9.39 -1.82 -5.01
CA ILE A 83 -8.73 -0.57 -5.42
C ILE A 83 -9.48 0.09 -6.57
N ALA A 84 -9.86 -0.67 -7.60
CA ALA A 84 -10.61 -0.13 -8.73
C ALA A 84 -11.97 0.47 -8.30
N GLU A 85 -12.68 -0.19 -7.38
CA GLU A 85 -13.94 0.34 -6.83
C GLU A 85 -13.73 1.60 -5.99
N ILE A 86 -12.68 1.64 -5.16
CA ILE A 86 -12.32 2.82 -4.38
C ILE A 86 -11.96 3.98 -5.31
N GLN A 87 -11.18 3.73 -6.38
CA GLN A 87 -10.82 4.74 -7.37
C GLN A 87 -12.06 5.34 -8.04
N LYS A 88 -13.00 4.50 -8.48
CA LYS A 88 -14.28 4.97 -9.00
C LYS A 88 -15.01 5.90 -8.02
N ASN A 89 -15.01 5.58 -6.72
CA ASN A 89 -15.62 6.46 -5.72
C ASN A 89 -14.88 7.79 -5.57
N ILE A 90 -13.56 7.82 -5.73
CA ILE A 90 -12.75 9.04 -5.74
C ILE A 90 -13.13 9.89 -6.96
N ASP A 91 -13.12 9.29 -8.15
CA ASP A 91 -13.42 9.95 -9.42
C ASP A 91 -14.83 10.57 -9.42
N GLU A 92 -15.83 9.82 -8.95
CA GLU A 92 -17.21 10.29 -8.78
C GLU A 92 -17.36 11.53 -7.88
N ARG A 93 -16.37 11.80 -7.01
CA ARG A 93 -16.40 12.92 -6.04
C ARG A 93 -15.40 14.02 -6.40
N PHE A 94 -14.59 13.80 -7.44
CA PHE A 94 -13.57 14.73 -7.89
C PHE A 94 -14.19 16.05 -8.38
N TYR A 95 -15.42 16.04 -8.87
CA TYR A 95 -16.16 17.27 -9.23
C TYR A 95 -16.22 18.29 -8.08
N ALA A 96 -16.30 17.84 -6.83
CA ALA A 96 -16.33 18.74 -5.68
C ALA A 96 -14.97 19.39 -5.40
N VAL A 97 -13.88 18.74 -5.83
CA VAL A 97 -12.52 19.28 -5.78
C VAL A 97 -12.31 20.27 -6.93
N GLU A 98 -12.80 19.94 -8.13
CA GLU A 98 -12.77 20.83 -9.30
C GLU A 98 -13.59 22.11 -9.10
N GLY A 99 -14.62 22.06 -8.25
CA GLY A 99 -15.42 23.25 -7.89
C GLY A 99 -14.74 24.20 -6.91
N LEU A 100 -13.57 23.86 -6.36
CA LEU A 100 -12.84 24.72 -5.43
C LEU A 100 -12.05 25.82 -6.15
N PRO A 101 -11.82 26.98 -5.50
CA PRO A 101 -10.84 27.95 -5.99
C PRO A 101 -9.46 27.30 -6.14
N GLU A 102 -8.72 27.64 -7.20
CA GLU A 102 -7.46 26.97 -7.58
C GLU A 102 -6.47 26.81 -6.41
N LEU A 103 -6.27 27.88 -5.64
CA LEU A 103 -5.38 27.84 -4.47
C LEU A 103 -5.84 26.83 -3.42
N LEU A 104 -7.15 26.78 -3.13
CA LEU A 104 -7.74 25.84 -2.17
C LEU A 104 -7.73 24.41 -2.71
N LYS A 105 -7.97 24.25 -4.01
CA LYS A 105 -7.89 22.97 -4.72
C LYS A 105 -6.51 22.34 -4.56
N ASP A 106 -5.45 23.10 -4.87
CA ASP A 106 -4.06 22.64 -4.75
C ASP A 106 -3.70 22.28 -3.31
N GLN A 107 -4.04 23.15 -2.36
CA GLN A 107 -3.79 22.89 -0.94
C GLN A 107 -4.51 21.63 -0.47
N PHE A 108 -5.77 21.43 -0.89
CA PHE A 108 -6.56 20.28 -0.52
C PHE A 108 -6.00 18.98 -1.12
N LEU A 109 -5.66 18.99 -2.41
CA LEU A 109 -5.07 17.83 -3.08
C LEU A 109 -3.72 17.45 -2.46
N ASN A 110 -2.85 18.43 -2.21
CA ASN A 110 -1.58 18.19 -1.52
C ASN A 110 -1.79 17.56 -0.13
N TYR A 111 -2.76 18.06 0.62
CA TYR A 111 -3.12 17.48 1.92
C TYR A 111 -3.63 16.03 1.78
N VAL A 112 -4.53 15.77 0.82
CA VAL A 112 -5.08 14.43 0.60
C VAL A 112 -3.98 13.45 0.22
N THR A 113 -3.10 13.81 -0.71
CA THR A 113 -1.96 12.98 -1.14
C THR A 113 -1.07 12.65 0.05
N HIS A 114 -0.63 13.66 0.81
CA HIS A 114 0.20 13.46 1.99
C HIS A 114 -0.45 12.51 3.02
N VAL A 115 -1.74 12.70 3.31
CA VAL A 115 -2.46 11.83 4.27
C VAL A 115 -2.64 10.41 3.73
N SER A 116 -2.92 10.25 2.43
CA SER A 116 -3.03 8.95 1.78
C SER A 116 -1.72 8.18 1.86
N ASP A 117 -0.60 8.82 1.49
CA ASP A 117 0.74 8.23 1.49
C ASP A 117 1.20 7.87 2.90
N ALA A 118 0.97 8.75 3.87
CA ALA A 118 1.26 8.47 5.27
C ALA A 118 0.48 7.23 5.77
N ASN A 119 -0.78 7.09 5.37
CA ASN A 119 -1.59 5.91 5.73
C ASN A 119 -1.15 4.64 5.00
N LYS A 120 -0.72 4.75 3.75
CA LYS A 120 -0.11 3.66 2.98
C LYS A 120 1.13 3.11 3.68
N VAL A 121 2.08 3.99 4.00
CA VAL A 121 3.31 3.63 4.71
C VAL A 121 2.98 3.03 6.07
N LYS A 122 2.14 3.69 6.87
CA LYS A 122 1.71 3.19 8.20
C LYS A 122 1.11 1.79 8.11
N ARG A 123 0.21 1.55 7.15
CA ARG A 123 -0.43 0.24 6.95
C ARG A 123 0.60 -0.82 6.58
N ARG A 124 1.47 -0.52 5.63
CA ARG A 124 2.53 -1.44 5.19
C ARG A 124 3.49 -1.78 6.33
N THR A 125 3.99 -0.80 7.07
CA THR A 125 4.90 -1.00 8.20
C THR A 125 4.26 -1.87 9.29
N SER A 126 3.01 -1.59 9.66
CA SER A 126 2.27 -2.41 10.63
C SER A 126 2.11 -3.87 10.18
N LEU A 127 1.90 -4.10 8.88
CA LEU A 127 1.84 -5.47 8.33
C LEU A 127 3.22 -6.14 8.32
N LEU A 128 4.30 -5.40 8.03
CA LEU A 128 5.67 -5.91 8.08
C LEU A 128 6.09 -6.27 9.52
N GLU A 129 5.69 -5.49 10.53
CA GLU A 129 5.89 -5.82 11.94
C GLU A 129 5.21 -7.14 12.33
N SER A 130 4.09 -7.48 11.69
CA SER A 130 3.44 -8.79 11.90
C SER A 130 4.29 -9.98 11.42
N LEU A 131 5.31 -9.74 10.60
CA LEU A 131 6.31 -10.73 10.23
C LEU A 131 7.38 -10.89 11.32
N THR A 132 7.71 -9.83 12.09
CA THR A 132 8.81 -9.82 13.05
C THR A 132 8.39 -10.22 14.46
N GLU A 133 7.21 -9.78 14.95
CA GLU A 133 6.85 -9.89 16.37
C GLU A 133 6.69 -11.33 16.88
N LYS A 134 6.41 -12.31 16.00
CA LYS A 134 6.23 -13.71 16.42
C LYS A 134 6.64 -14.68 15.32
N ALA A 135 7.80 -14.50 14.67
CA ALA A 135 8.33 -15.44 13.67
C ALA A 135 8.81 -16.79 14.26
N SER A 136 8.13 -17.36 15.24
CA SER A 136 8.31 -18.77 15.58
C SER A 136 7.76 -19.63 14.44
N GLU A 137 8.71 -20.04 13.59
CA GLU A 137 8.80 -21.35 12.95
C GLU A 137 7.54 -21.85 12.23
N ILE A 138 7.36 -21.35 11.01
CA ILE A 138 6.93 -22.23 9.93
C ILE A 138 8.01 -22.15 8.88
N ARG A 139 9.17 -22.75 9.20
CA ARG A 139 10.24 -23.00 8.24
C ARG A 139 9.84 -24.23 7.43
N PHE A 140 9.32 -24.03 6.23
CA PHE A 140 9.52 -25.05 5.20
C PHE A 140 10.99 -24.90 4.80
N SER A 141 11.84 -25.84 5.21
CA SER A 141 13.21 -25.95 4.68
C SER A 141 13.11 -25.88 3.15
N SER A 142 13.79 -24.97 2.45
CA SER A 142 15.25 -24.81 2.44
C SER A 142 15.66 -23.44 1.90
N ILE A 143 16.90 -23.04 2.23
CA ILE A 143 17.77 -22.03 1.58
C ILE A 143 17.98 -20.71 2.36
N LYS A 144 19.16 -20.65 2.98
CA LYS A 144 20.06 -19.53 3.35
C LYS A 144 19.42 -18.17 3.68
N LYS A 145 19.01 -18.02 4.93
CA LYS A 145 18.78 -16.73 5.60
C LYS A 145 20.09 -16.22 6.20
N GLN A 146 20.69 -15.16 5.65
CA GLN A 146 21.46 -14.19 6.46
C GLN A 146 21.89 -12.91 5.75
N GLN A 147 21.64 -12.70 4.46
CA GLN A 147 22.09 -11.46 3.78
C GLN A 147 20.98 -10.44 3.45
N LEU A 148 19.72 -10.84 3.24
CA LEU A 148 18.71 -9.94 2.66
C LEU A 148 18.13 -8.85 3.59
N TYR A 149 18.35 -8.94 4.91
CA TYR A 149 17.79 -7.97 5.88
C TYR A 149 18.66 -6.71 6.04
N LYS A 150 19.92 -6.74 5.59
CA LYS A 150 20.78 -5.54 5.59
C LYS A 150 20.46 -4.62 4.40
N ASP A 151 20.10 -5.20 3.26
CA ASP A 151 19.91 -4.45 2.01
C ASP A 151 18.61 -3.63 1.95
N SER A 152 17.61 -4.01 2.75
CA SER A 152 16.33 -3.28 2.82
C SER A 152 16.34 -2.14 3.85
N GLN A 153 17.32 -2.11 4.77
CA GLN A 153 17.52 -1.00 5.70
C GLN A 153 18.46 0.09 5.15
N THR A 154 19.42 -0.26 4.29
CA THR A 154 20.32 0.72 3.64
C THR A 154 19.65 1.58 2.57
N MET A 155 18.49 1.17 2.03
CA MET A 155 17.73 1.94 1.04
C MET A 155 16.93 3.12 1.61
N LEU A 156 16.86 3.27 2.95
CA LEU A 156 16.05 4.31 3.60
C LEU A 156 16.88 5.43 4.25
N THR A 157 18.20 5.42 4.12
CA THR A 157 19.08 6.48 4.65
C THR A 157 20.32 6.72 3.77
N SER A 158 20.14 7.28 2.56
CA SER A 158 21.24 8.00 1.87
C SER A 158 20.70 8.83 0.71
N PRO A 159 21.06 10.13 0.57
CA PRO A 159 20.57 11.01 -0.51
C PRO A 159 21.23 10.79 -1.89
N GLU A 160 22.10 9.79 -2.09
CA GLU A 160 22.99 9.74 -3.26
C GLU A 160 22.65 8.68 -4.34
N SER A 161 21.52 7.98 -4.28
CA SER A 161 21.24 6.84 -5.17
C SER A 161 20.20 7.10 -6.29
N MET A 162 20.05 8.35 -6.75
CA MET A 162 19.19 8.68 -7.90
C MET A 162 19.86 8.54 -9.27
N SER A 163 21.16 8.19 -9.37
CA SER A 163 21.84 8.02 -10.67
C SER A 163 22.04 6.56 -11.11
N THR A 164 21.81 5.56 -10.26
CA THR A 164 22.14 4.15 -10.59
C THR A 164 20.94 3.33 -11.08
N ILE A 165 19.72 3.85 -10.92
CA ILE A 165 18.49 3.14 -11.36
C ILE A 165 18.28 3.24 -12.88
N CYS A 166 18.95 4.18 -13.57
CA CYS A 166 18.88 4.29 -15.04
C CYS A 166 19.84 3.38 -15.82
N GLN A 167 20.78 2.67 -15.18
CA GLN A 167 21.70 1.76 -15.88
C GLN A 167 21.26 0.29 -15.90
N LEU A 168 20.33 -0.15 -15.04
CA LEU A 168 19.92 -1.57 -14.95
C LEU A 168 18.74 -1.94 -15.86
N THR A 169 18.18 -0.99 -16.60
CA THR A 169 17.12 -1.22 -17.61
C THR A 169 17.64 -1.38 -19.04
N ALA A 170 18.95 -1.27 -19.28
CA ALA A 170 19.54 -1.44 -20.62
C ALA A 170 19.95 -2.90 -20.94
N ASP A 171 20.24 -3.73 -19.94
CA ASP A 171 20.81 -5.08 -20.15
C ASP A 171 19.77 -6.22 -20.19
N LEU A 172 18.47 -5.92 -20.11
CA LEU A 172 17.39 -6.92 -20.27
C LEU A 172 16.65 -6.82 -21.61
N CYS A 173 17.11 -5.96 -22.52
CA CYS A 173 16.54 -5.80 -23.88
C CYS A 173 17.45 -6.32 -25.00
N ILE A 174 18.61 -6.90 -24.69
CA ILE A 174 19.48 -7.55 -25.68
C ILE A 174 19.76 -8.97 -25.21
N GLU A 175 18.80 -9.85 -25.43
CA GLU A 175 19.06 -11.24 -25.82
C GLU A 175 17.78 -11.76 -26.49
N ARG A 176 17.90 -11.95 -27.80
CA ARG A 176 16.92 -12.58 -28.68
C ARG A 176 16.86 -14.08 -28.43
#